data_AF-A0A6J4P601-F1
#
_entry.id   AF-A0A6J4P601-F1
#
_cell.length_a   1.000
_cell.length_b   1.000
_cell.length_c   1.000
_cell.angle_alpha   90.00
_cell.angle_beta   90.00
_cell.angle_gamma   90.00
#
_symmetry.space_group_name_H-M   'P 1'
#
loop_
_entity.id
_entity.type
_entity.pdbx_description
1 polymer ?
#
loop_
_entity_poly.entity_id
_entity_poly.type
_entity_poly.pdbx_seq_one_letter_code
_entity_poly.pdbx_strand_id
1 'polypeptide(L)'
;MTTAPNPPPTDDPGGPTASPRPRSVTHVVRVLLALVVITGLAAVLVRVRQDEVVRTWAEGNVAARKLLLEGGVEAVEASPIVPSFVPLAIVFFVVFALLVGVLLAFFVEGHEWARLSLAATAVFGILAAAVVLRLGLPALFVVVSVLAILLCLVLLFLLWRPDTNRWFREV
;
A
#
# COMPACT_ATOMS: atom_id res chain seq x y z
N MET A 1 -25.50 -66.79 3.03
CA MET A 1 -24.55 -65.66 2.96
C MET A 1 -24.66 -65.10 1.56
N THR A 2 -25.46 -64.05 1.39
CA THR A 2 -25.75 -63.44 0.08
C THR A 2 -25.13 -62.05 0.10
N THR A 3 -24.02 -61.87 -0.60
CA THR A 3 -23.37 -60.58 -0.79
C THR A 3 -24.24 -59.73 -1.71
N ALA A 4 -24.75 -58.61 -1.18
CA ALA A 4 -25.42 -57.60 -2.00
C ALA A 4 -24.42 -56.98 -2.99
N PRO A 5 -24.84 -56.69 -4.25
CA PRO A 5 -23.98 -56.02 -5.21
C PRO A 5 -23.68 -54.59 -4.78
N ASN A 6 -22.42 -54.17 -4.91
CA ASN A 6 -22.00 -52.79 -4.66
C ASN A 6 -22.77 -51.82 -5.56
N PRO A 7 -23.20 -50.65 -5.05
CA PRO A 7 -23.80 -49.61 -5.88
C PRO A 7 -22.77 -49.09 -6.91
N PRO A 8 -23.23 -48.65 -8.09
CA PRO A 8 -22.35 -48.07 -9.10
C PRO A 8 -21.65 -46.81 -8.56
N PRO A 9 -20.42 -46.51 -9.04
CA PRO A 9 -19.76 -45.26 -8.69
C PRO A 9 -20.63 -44.10 -9.16
N THR A 10 -21.04 -43.26 -8.21
CA THR A 10 -21.64 -41.97 -8.51
C THR A 10 -20.53 -41.09 -9.05
N ASP A 11 -20.50 -40.90 -10.37
CA ASP A 11 -19.78 -39.80 -10.99
C ASP A 11 -20.35 -38.50 -10.42
N ASP A 12 -19.74 -37.97 -9.36
CA ASP A 12 -20.03 -36.64 -8.86
C ASP A 12 -19.43 -35.64 -9.87
N PRO A 13 -20.24 -34.93 -10.67
CA PRO A 13 -19.72 -33.88 -11.55
C PRO A 13 -19.31 -32.63 -10.75
N GLY A 14 -19.46 -32.65 -9.42
CA GLY A 14 -19.03 -31.62 -8.48
C GLY A 14 -17.54 -31.68 -8.15
N GLY A 15 -16.66 -31.61 -9.16
CA GLY A 15 -15.32 -31.10 -8.90
C GLY A 15 -15.44 -29.73 -8.22
N PRO A 16 -14.62 -29.39 -7.20
CA PRO A 16 -14.84 -28.21 -6.38
C PRO A 16 -14.96 -26.97 -7.26
N THR A 17 -16.20 -26.53 -7.48
CA THR A 17 -16.49 -25.29 -8.18
C THR A 17 -15.91 -24.21 -7.29
N ALA A 18 -14.77 -23.63 -7.68
CA ALA A 18 -14.14 -22.55 -6.93
C ALA A 18 -15.21 -21.49 -6.67
N SER A 19 -15.69 -21.43 -5.42
CA SER A 19 -16.78 -20.51 -5.04
C SER A 19 -16.41 -19.12 -5.54
N PRO A 20 -17.26 -18.44 -6.33
CA PRO A 20 -16.95 -17.12 -6.87
C PRO A 20 -16.55 -16.21 -5.72
N ARG A 21 -15.27 -15.75 -5.71
CA ARG A 21 -14.77 -14.87 -4.65
C ARG A 21 -15.77 -13.73 -4.44
N PRO A 22 -16.16 -13.42 -3.19
CA PRO A 22 -17.14 -12.37 -2.94
C PRO A 22 -16.70 -11.05 -3.61
N ARG A 23 -17.66 -10.34 -4.24
CA ARG A 23 -17.37 -9.06 -4.91
C ARG A 23 -16.68 -8.05 -3.98
N SER A 24 -16.95 -8.10 -2.68
CA SER A 24 -16.30 -7.29 -1.64
C SER A 24 -14.78 -7.51 -1.61
N VAL A 25 -14.32 -8.76 -1.61
CA VAL A 25 -12.89 -9.12 -1.63
C VAL A 25 -12.22 -8.60 -2.90
N THR A 26 -12.92 -8.66 -4.04
CA THR A 26 -12.38 -8.15 -5.31
C THR A 26 -12.18 -6.63 -5.28
N HIS A 27 -13.08 -5.88 -4.64
CA HIS A 27 -12.90 -4.43 -4.48
C HIS A 27 -11.73 -4.09 -3.56
N VAL A 28 -11.57 -4.80 -2.43
CA VAL A 28 -10.42 -4.62 -1.52
C VAL A 28 -9.10 -4.88 -2.25
N VAL A 29 -9.00 -6.00 -2.99
CA VAL A 29 -7.82 -6.33 -3.80
C VAL A 29 -7.49 -5.21 -4.80
N ARG A 30 -8.49 -4.69 -5.54
CA ARG A 30 -8.29 -3.61 -6.52
C ARG A 30 -7.80 -2.32 -5.87
N VAL A 31 -8.36 -1.95 -4.72
CA VAL A 31 -7.95 -0.75 -3.98
C VAL A 31 -6.53 -0.91 -3.43
N LEU A 32 -6.18 -2.09 -2.92
CA LEU A 32 -4.81 -2.38 -2.48
C LEU A 32 -3.81 -2.33 -3.63
N LEU A 33 -4.15 -2.89 -4.79
CA LEU A 33 -3.31 -2.77 -5.99
C LEU A 33 -3.15 -1.32 -6.42
N ALA A 34 -4.23 -0.53 -6.40
CA ALA A 34 -4.15 0.91 -6.68
C ALA A 34 -3.25 1.64 -5.66
N LEU A 35 -3.28 1.26 -4.38
CA LEU A 35 -2.39 1.78 -3.35
C LEU A 35 -0.92 1.42 -3.59
N VAL A 36 -0.63 0.19 -4.04
CA VAL A 36 0.73 -0.20 -4.41
C VAL A 36 1.19 0.63 -5.62
N VAL A 37 0.35 0.78 -6.65
CA VAL A 37 0.68 1.59 -7.83
C VAL A 37 0.93 3.06 -7.47
N ILE A 38 0.06 3.69 -6.67
CA ILE A 38 0.23 5.10 -6.30
C ILE A 38 1.49 5.32 -5.45
N THR A 39 1.84 4.35 -4.59
CA THR A 39 3.06 4.38 -3.78
C THR A 39 4.31 4.19 -4.66
N GLY A 40 4.23 3.29 -5.65
CA GLY A 40 5.29 3.12 -6.65
C GLY A 40 5.50 4.39 -7.48
N LEU A 41 4.41 5.05 -7.88
CA LEU A 41 4.47 6.34 -8.56
C LEU A 41 5.14 7.41 -7.68
N ALA A 42 4.85 7.45 -6.38
CA ALA A 42 5.53 8.35 -5.45
C ALA A 42 7.04 8.09 -5.41
N ALA A 43 7.47 6.82 -5.35
CA ALA A 43 8.90 6.46 -5.39
C ALA A 43 9.57 6.87 -6.72
N VAL A 44 8.88 6.69 -7.85
CA VAL A 44 9.34 7.18 -9.16
C VAL A 44 9.46 8.71 -9.16
N LEU A 45 8.49 9.42 -8.59
CA LEU A 45 8.56 10.88 -8.49
C LEU A 45 9.74 11.33 -7.64
N VAL A 46 10.06 10.66 -6.52
CA VAL A 46 11.27 10.97 -5.74
C VAL A 46 12.53 10.82 -6.60
N ARG A 47 12.60 9.80 -7.46
CA ARG A 47 13.73 9.59 -8.36
C ARG A 47 13.83 10.65 -9.47
N VAL A 48 12.70 11.05 -10.04
CA VAL A 48 12.63 12.01 -11.16
C VAL A 48 12.83 13.45 -10.66
N ARG A 49 12.35 13.76 -9.45
CA ARG A 49 12.37 15.10 -8.84
C ARG A 49 13.32 15.15 -7.65
N GLN A 50 14.41 14.38 -7.69
CA GLN A 50 15.36 14.27 -6.58
C GLN A 50 15.86 15.67 -6.14
N ASP A 51 16.29 16.50 -7.09
CA ASP A 51 16.83 17.83 -6.81
C ASP A 51 15.83 18.73 -6.08
N GLU A 52 14.55 18.63 -6.43
CA GLU A 52 13.47 19.37 -5.78
C GLU A 52 13.24 18.85 -4.36
N VAL A 53 13.24 17.52 -4.17
CA VAL A 53 13.12 16.89 -2.84
C VAL A 53 14.29 17.30 -1.95
N VAL A 54 15.53 17.26 -2.46
CA VAL A 54 16.73 17.69 -1.73
C VAL A 54 16.65 19.17 -1.39
N ARG A 55 16.24 20.02 -2.33
CA ARG A 55 16.08 21.46 -2.10
C ARG A 55 15.05 21.75 -1.01
N THR A 56 13.83 21.21 -1.13
CA THR A 56 12.75 21.42 -0.15
C THR A 56 13.16 20.92 1.24
N TRP A 57 13.84 19.78 1.32
CA TRP A 57 14.40 19.29 2.58
C TRP A 57 15.47 20.24 3.14
N ALA A 58 16.38 20.73 2.28
CA ALA A 58 17.46 21.62 2.68
C ALA A 58 16.93 22.97 3.19
N GLU A 59 15.88 23.51 2.57
CA GLU A 59 15.20 24.73 3.04
C GLU A 59 14.63 24.57 4.47
N GLY A 60 14.15 23.36 4.80
CA GLY A 60 13.66 23.02 6.14
C GLY A 60 14.76 22.75 7.18
N ASN A 61 16.00 22.45 6.75
CA ASN A 61 17.10 22.08 7.63
C ASN A 61 18.10 23.24 7.81
N VAL A 62 18.33 23.69 9.04
CA VAL A 62 19.18 24.86 9.34
C VAL A 62 20.62 24.69 8.82
N ALA A 63 21.19 23.49 8.92
CA ALA A 63 22.56 23.23 8.47
C ALA A 63 22.64 23.14 6.95
N ALA A 64 21.71 22.42 6.31
CA ALA A 64 21.69 22.28 4.85
C ALA A 64 21.31 23.58 4.13
N ARG A 65 20.47 24.42 4.73
CA ARG A 65 20.10 25.73 4.17
C ARG A 65 21.29 26.65 3.97
N LYS A 66 22.32 26.59 4.84
CA LYS A 66 23.56 27.36 4.65
C LYS A 66 24.30 26.90 3.39
N LEU A 67 24.48 25.59 3.25
CA LEU A 67 25.12 24.99 2.07
C LEU A 67 24.34 25.30 0.78
N LEU A 68 23.00 25.29 0.85
CA LEU A 68 22.13 25.63 -0.28
C LEU A 68 22.35 27.08 -0.75
N LEU A 69 22.56 28.02 0.17
CA LEU A 69 22.79 29.44 -0.14
C LEU A 69 24.21 29.70 -0.67
N GLU A 70 25.20 28.94 -0.20
CA GLU A 70 26.61 29.11 -0.57
C GLU A 70 26.95 28.46 -1.92
N GLY A 71 26.39 27.28 -2.20
CA GLY A 71 26.80 26.47 -3.34
C GLY A 71 25.65 25.74 -4.06
N GLY A 72 24.40 26.07 -3.76
CA GLY A 72 23.24 25.46 -4.42
C GLY A 72 23.01 24.00 -4.05
N VAL A 73 22.23 23.30 -4.87
CA VAL A 73 21.81 21.90 -4.61
C VAL A 73 22.99 20.94 -4.68
N GLU A 74 23.96 21.17 -5.57
CA GLU A 74 25.15 20.32 -5.74
C GLU A 74 26.01 20.29 -4.46
N ALA A 75 26.21 21.45 -3.81
CA ALA A 75 26.95 21.53 -2.56
C ALA A 75 26.22 20.82 -1.40
N VAL A 76 24.89 20.84 -1.42
CA VAL A 76 24.06 20.10 -0.47
C VAL A 76 24.23 18.61 -0.72
N GLU A 77 24.05 18.12 -1.95
CA GLU A 77 24.17 16.69 -2.29
C GLU A 77 25.56 16.10 -2.01
N ALA A 78 26.63 16.90 -2.16
CA ALA A 78 27.99 16.48 -1.81
C ALA A 78 28.21 16.37 -0.28
N SER A 79 27.30 16.91 0.52
CA SER A 79 27.43 16.94 1.98
C SER A 79 26.94 15.63 2.61
N PRO A 80 27.67 15.09 3.61
CA PRO A 80 27.27 13.86 4.30
C PRO A 80 25.99 14.02 5.15
N ILE A 81 25.49 15.25 5.33
CA ILE A 81 24.26 15.50 6.08
C ILE A 81 23.00 15.18 5.27
N VAL A 82 23.09 15.06 3.94
CA VAL A 82 21.95 14.78 3.07
C VAL A 82 21.56 13.31 3.14
N PRO A 83 20.29 12.99 3.45
CA PRO A 83 19.79 11.64 3.33
C PRO A 83 19.72 11.19 1.87
N SER A 84 20.04 9.92 1.61
CA SER A 84 19.79 9.31 0.30
C SER A 84 18.29 9.04 0.10
N PHE A 85 17.56 10.05 -0.40
CA PHE A 85 16.10 9.99 -0.57
C PHE A 85 15.64 8.90 -1.54
N VAL A 86 16.37 8.66 -2.63
CA VAL A 86 15.98 7.67 -3.64
C VAL A 86 16.05 6.24 -3.08
N PRO A 87 17.17 5.76 -2.51
CA PRO A 87 17.20 4.46 -1.84
C PRO A 87 16.14 4.34 -0.75
N LEU A 88 15.94 5.40 0.05
CA LEU A 88 14.92 5.42 1.10
C LEU A 88 13.52 5.16 0.51
N ALA A 89 13.13 5.91 -0.52
CA ALA A 89 11.83 5.77 -1.18
C ALA A 89 11.62 4.38 -1.81
N ILE A 90 12.66 3.82 -2.44
CA ILE A 90 12.62 2.48 -3.02
C ILE A 90 12.42 1.42 -1.93
N VAL A 91 13.20 1.47 -0.85
CA VAL A 91 13.08 0.52 0.27
C VAL A 91 11.70 0.62 0.90
N PHE A 92 11.20 1.84 1.16
CA PHE A 92 9.84 2.04 1.69
C PHE A 92 8.77 1.45 0.77
N PHE A 93 8.87 1.67 -0.55
CA PHE A 93 7.94 1.09 -1.51
C PHE A 93 7.97 -0.44 -1.51
N VAL A 94 9.15 -1.05 -1.55
CA VAL A 94 9.30 -2.51 -1.58
C VAL A 94 8.75 -3.13 -0.29
N VAL A 95 9.11 -2.59 0.88
CA VAL A 95 8.62 -3.06 2.17
C VAL A 95 7.10 -2.92 2.25
N PHE A 96 6.55 -1.78 1.83
CA PHE A 96 5.10 -1.57 1.80
C PHE A 96 4.38 -2.56 0.87
N ALA A 97 4.88 -2.75 -0.35
CA ALA A 97 4.29 -3.67 -1.32
C ALA A 97 4.30 -5.12 -0.82
N LEU A 98 5.39 -5.56 -0.20
CA LEU A 98 5.50 -6.89 0.41
C LEU A 98 4.55 -7.03 1.61
N LEU A 99 4.51 -6.04 2.50
CA LEU A 99 3.61 -6.03 3.66
C LEU A 99 2.15 -6.14 3.21
N VAL A 100 1.74 -5.33 2.23
CA VAL A 100 0.39 -5.37 1.66
C VAL A 100 0.12 -6.74 1.00
N GLY A 101 1.08 -7.28 0.26
CA GLY A 101 0.95 -8.60 -0.38
C GLY A 101 0.71 -9.72 0.63
N VAL A 102 1.50 -9.75 1.71
CA VAL A 102 1.35 -10.74 2.79
C VAL A 102 0.02 -10.57 3.51
N LEU A 103 -0.34 -9.35 3.91
CA LEU A 103 -1.61 -9.09 4.58
C LEU A 103 -2.82 -9.42 3.69
N LEU A 104 -2.70 -9.20 2.38
CA LEU A 104 -3.73 -9.55 1.41
C LEU A 104 -3.92 -11.06 1.32
N ALA A 105 -2.84 -11.85 1.33
CA ALA A 105 -2.94 -13.32 1.35
C ALA A 105 -3.72 -13.79 2.59
N PHE A 106 -3.35 -13.32 3.79
CA PHE A 106 -4.06 -13.66 5.02
C PHE A 106 -5.51 -13.17 5.05
N PHE A 107 -5.78 -12.00 4.48
CA PHE A 107 -7.14 -11.46 4.36
C PHE A 107 -8.01 -12.33 3.45
N VAL A 108 -7.47 -12.82 2.34
CA VAL A 108 -8.16 -13.72 1.40
C VAL A 108 -8.43 -15.10 2.00
N GLU A 109 -7.68 -15.49 3.03
CA GLU A 109 -7.84 -16.76 3.75
C GLU A 109 -8.82 -16.73 4.93
N GLY A 110 -9.28 -15.55 5.39
CA GLY A 110 -10.31 -15.50 6.42
C GLY A 110 -9.80 -15.12 7.80
N HIS A 111 -8.57 -14.60 7.90
CA HIS A 111 -8.02 -14.17 9.17
C HIS A 111 -8.54 -12.78 9.58
N GLU A 112 -9.38 -12.71 10.61
CA GLU A 112 -9.94 -11.43 11.09
C GLU A 112 -8.85 -10.42 11.52
N TRP A 113 -7.71 -10.90 12.03
CA TRP A 113 -6.57 -10.05 12.40
C TRP A 113 -5.94 -9.34 11.20
N ALA A 114 -5.98 -9.94 10.01
CA ALA A 114 -5.46 -9.32 8.79
C ALA A 114 -6.23 -8.05 8.44
N ARG A 115 -7.54 -7.99 8.74
CA ARG A 115 -8.35 -6.78 8.57
C ARG A 115 -7.87 -5.64 9.46
N LEU A 116 -7.59 -5.92 10.74
CA LEU A 116 -7.08 -4.91 11.67
C LEU A 116 -5.69 -4.41 11.23
N SER A 117 -4.81 -5.32 10.81
CA SER A 117 -3.50 -4.97 10.29
C SER A 117 -3.59 -4.11 9.02
N LEU A 118 -4.46 -4.46 8.06
CA LEU A 118 -4.68 -3.65 6.86
C LEU A 118 -5.24 -2.27 7.20
N ALA A 119 -6.15 -2.18 8.17
CA ALA A 119 -6.66 -0.90 8.65
C ALA A 119 -5.56 -0.04 9.28
N ALA A 120 -4.71 -0.64 10.13
CA ALA A 120 -3.56 0.04 10.71
C ALA A 120 -2.58 0.53 9.64
N THR A 121 -2.29 -0.29 8.63
CA THR A 121 -1.45 0.10 7.48
C THR A 121 -2.08 1.27 6.70
N ALA A 122 -3.39 1.25 6.48
CA ALA A 122 -4.09 2.34 5.79
C ALA A 122 -4.02 3.66 6.58
N VAL A 123 -4.23 3.61 7.89
CA VAL A 123 -4.10 4.78 8.79
C VAL A 123 -2.67 5.31 8.76
N PHE A 124 -1.66 4.44 8.87
CA PHE A 124 -0.27 4.85 8.77
C PHE A 124 0.04 5.51 7.41
N GLY A 125 -0.49 4.96 6.32
CA GLY A 125 -0.39 5.55 4.98
C GLY A 125 -0.99 6.95 4.89
N ILE A 126 -2.15 7.19 5.53
CA ILE A 126 -2.78 8.52 5.62
C ILE A 126 -1.86 9.49 6.36
N LEU A 127 -1.30 9.08 7.49
CA LEU A 127 -0.39 9.92 8.28
C LEU A 127 0.88 10.27 7.48
N ALA A 128 1.48 9.28 6.82
CA ALA A 128 2.66 9.49 5.97
C ALA A 128 2.35 10.48 4.83
N ALA A 129 1.22 10.31 4.13
CA ALA A 129 0.78 11.22 3.08
C ALA A 129 0.49 12.63 3.62
N ALA A 130 -0.08 12.76 4.82
CA ALA A 130 -0.32 14.05 5.46
C ALA A 130 0.99 14.78 5.81
N VAL A 131 2.04 14.05 6.19
CA VAL A 131 3.38 14.65 6.39
C VAL A 131 3.91 15.20 5.07
N VAL A 132 3.81 14.45 3.97
CA VAL A 132 4.23 14.91 2.63
C VAL A 132 3.51 16.21 2.24
N LEU A 133 2.20 16.31 2.51
CA LEU A 133 1.43 17.52 2.24
C LEU A 133 1.88 18.73 3.07
N ARG A 134 2.36 18.51 4.31
CA ARG A 134 2.89 19.58 5.16
C ARG A 134 4.27 20.07 4.75
N LEU A 135 5.04 19.25 4.05
CA LEU A 135 6.41 19.57 3.63
C LEU A 135 6.47 20.55 2.45
N GLY A 136 5.34 20.93 1.85
CA GLY A 136 5.32 21.90 0.75
C GLY A 136 5.97 21.40 -0.54
N LEU A 137 5.97 20.07 -0.74
CA LEU A 137 6.52 19.43 -1.93
C LEU A 137 5.78 19.85 -3.21
N PRO A 138 6.40 19.69 -4.39
CA PRO A 138 5.81 20.06 -5.69
C PRO A 138 4.38 19.52 -5.88
N ALA A 139 3.56 20.23 -6.67
CA ALA A 139 2.14 19.92 -6.85
C ALA A 139 1.83 18.45 -7.23
N LEU A 140 2.74 17.79 -7.95
CA LEU A 140 2.60 16.36 -8.28
C LEU A 140 2.62 15.46 -7.03
N PHE A 141 3.49 15.73 -6.06
CA PHE A 141 3.50 15.01 -4.78
C PHE A 141 2.21 15.24 -4.01
N VAL A 142 1.69 16.47 -4.04
CA VAL A 142 0.39 16.80 -3.42
C VAL A 142 -0.74 15.98 -4.01
N VAL A 143 -0.84 15.92 -5.35
CA VAL A 143 -1.87 15.14 -6.04
C VAL A 143 -1.75 13.65 -5.68
N VAL A 144 -0.55 13.09 -5.73
CA VAL A 144 -0.29 11.69 -5.39
C VAL A 144 -0.63 11.38 -3.93
N SER A 145 -0.29 12.27 -2.99
CA SER A 145 -0.64 12.13 -1.57
C SER A 145 -2.14 12.20 -1.32
N VAL A 146 -2.85 13.13 -1.98
CA VAL A 146 -4.32 13.21 -1.88
C VAL A 146 -4.97 11.93 -2.41
N LEU A 147 -4.53 11.44 -3.58
CA LEU A 147 -5.03 10.18 -4.13
C LEU A 147 -4.75 8.99 -3.20
N ALA A 148 -3.57 8.92 -2.60
CA ALA A 148 -3.23 7.88 -1.63
C ALA A 148 -4.14 7.94 -0.39
N ILE A 149 -4.40 9.14 0.16
CA ILE A 149 -5.32 9.32 1.29
C ILE A 149 -6.73 8.84 0.92
N LEU A 150 -7.24 9.24 -0.25
CA LEU A 150 -8.56 8.82 -0.72
C LEU A 150 -8.65 7.30 -0.84
N LEU A 151 -7.64 6.66 -1.42
CA LEU A 151 -7.59 5.20 -1.53
C LEU A 151 -7.53 4.51 -0.16
N CYS A 152 -6.76 5.04 0.80
CA CYS A 152 -6.75 4.53 2.17
C CYS A 152 -8.12 4.65 2.84
N LEU A 153 -8.82 5.77 2.67
CA LEU A 153 -10.17 5.96 3.22
C LEU A 153 -11.18 4.99 2.59
N VAL A 154 -11.11 4.79 1.27
CA VAL A 154 -11.92 3.81 0.56
C VAL A 154 -11.61 2.39 1.06
N LEU A 155 -10.34 2.06 1.29
CA LEU A 155 -9.94 0.77 1.86
C LEU A 155 -10.54 0.57 3.25
N LEU A 156 -10.41 1.56 4.14
CA LEU A 156 -11.00 1.51 5.49
C LEU A 156 -12.51 1.31 5.44
N PHE A 157 -13.20 2.04 4.56
CA PHE A 157 -14.63 1.88 4.35
C PHE A 157 -15.01 0.47 3.86
N LEU A 158 -14.27 -0.07 2.89
CA LEU A 158 -14.50 -1.43 2.37
C LEU A 158 -14.23 -2.52 3.41
N LEU A 159 -13.21 -2.35 4.26
CA LEU A 159 -12.89 -3.28 5.34
C LEU A 159 -14.00 -3.37 6.39
N TRP A 160 -14.73 -2.27 6.63
CA TRP A 160 -15.85 -2.20 7.58
C TRP A 160 -17.24 -2.48 6.96
N ARG A 161 -17.32 -2.70 5.66
CA ARG A 161 -18.60 -2.97 5.00
C ARG A 161 -19.20 -4.30 5.50
N PRO A 162 -20.51 -4.36 5.81
CA PRO A 162 -21.16 -5.56 6.35
C PRO A 162 -21.05 -6.81 5.44
N ASP A 163 -20.91 -6.62 4.13
CA ASP A 163 -20.67 -7.70 3.17
C ASP A 163 -19.32 -8.42 3.39
N THR A 164 -18.30 -7.68 3.89
CA THR A 164 -17.01 -8.24 4.28
C THR A 164 -17.14 -9.02 5.61
N ASN A 165 -17.96 -8.52 6.54
CA ASN A 165 -18.26 -9.17 7.83
C ASN A 165 -19.04 -10.48 7.70
N ARG A 166 -19.81 -10.66 6.63
CA ARG A 166 -20.58 -11.89 6.41
C ARG A 166 -19.70 -13.05 5.97
N TRP A 167 -18.66 -12.76 5.18
CA TRP A 167 -17.71 -13.78 4.71
C TRP A 167 -16.88 -14.39 5.86
N PHE A 168 -16.41 -13.58 6.81
CA PHE A 168 -15.74 -14.08 8.04
C PHE A 168 -16.66 -14.88 8.97
N ARG A 169 -17.98 -14.86 8.75
CA ARG A 169 -18.95 -15.61 9.56
C ARG A 169 -19.31 -16.96 8.95
N GLU A 170 -18.97 -17.17 7.68
CA GLU A 170 -19.29 -18.36 6.89
C GLU A 170 -18.07 -19.25 6.62
N VAL A 171 -16.85 -18.74 6.85
CA VAL A 171 -15.57 -19.49 6.89
C VAL A 171 -15.24 -19.85 8.34
#